data_AF-A0A959IJU0-F1
#
_entry.id   AF-A0A959IJU0-F1
#
_cell.length_a   1.000
_cell.length_b   1.000
_cell.length_c   1.000
_cell.angle_alpha   90.00
_cell.angle_beta   90.00
_cell.angle_gamma   90.00
#
_symmetry.space_group_name_H-M   'P 1'
#
loop_
_entity.id
_entity.type
_entity.pdbx_description
1 polymer ?
#
loop_
_entity_poly.entity_id
_entity_poly.type
_entity_poly.pdbx_seq_one_letter_code
_entity_poly.pdbx_strand_id
1 'polypeptide(L)'
;ELLNQVDNPRWLLRLHTPGSENKGAYYLPVPTELARRKTDAEVLQENMRQATGLVFDLIYTRTPIGREHLLAARLLDLRPSQKRRAKRDVLWR
;
A
#
# COMPACT_ATOMS: atom_id res chain seq x y z
N GLU A 1 20.84 7.60 -13.59
CA GLU A 1 20.36 6.54 -12.68
C GLU A 1 18.86 6.70 -12.50
N LEU A 2 18.08 5.83 -13.14
CA LEU A 2 16.62 5.87 -13.14
C LEU A 2 16.11 5.33 -11.80
N LEU A 3 15.42 6.21 -11.06
CA LEU A 3 14.68 5.96 -9.82
C LEU A 3 14.14 4.53 -9.74
N ASN A 4 14.66 3.73 -8.80
CA ASN A 4 14.15 2.40 -8.51
C ASN A 4 12.63 2.48 -8.29
N GLN A 5 11.93 1.69 -9.12
CA GLN A 5 10.49 1.48 -9.05
C GLN A 5 10.09 1.16 -7.61
N VAL A 6 8.99 1.75 -7.15
CA VAL A 6 8.21 1.15 -6.06
C VAL A 6 7.96 -0.30 -6.46
N ASP A 7 8.51 -1.24 -5.71
CA ASP A 7 8.40 -2.68 -5.96
C ASP A 7 6.93 -3.11 -6.14
N ASN A 8 6.69 -4.30 -6.68
CA ASN A 8 5.35 -4.89 -6.78
C ASN A 8 5.13 -5.90 -5.66
N PRO A 9 4.88 -5.48 -4.40
CA PRO A 9 4.68 -6.40 -3.29
C PRO A 9 3.43 -7.23 -3.56
N ARG A 10 3.48 -8.52 -3.21
CA ARG A 10 2.33 -9.42 -3.40
C ARG A 10 1.19 -9.12 -2.42
N TRP A 11 1.52 -8.50 -1.29
CA TRP A 11 0.58 -8.09 -0.25
C TRP A 11 0.88 -6.68 0.24
N LEU A 12 -0.18 -5.95 0.61
CA LEU A 12 -0.11 -4.66 1.29
C LEU A 12 -0.85 -4.75 2.62
N LEU A 13 -0.33 -4.08 3.64
CA LEU A 13 -1.09 -3.77 4.85
C LEU A 13 -1.67 -2.37 4.71
N ARG A 14 -2.99 -2.24 4.78
CA ARG A 14 -3.68 -0.95 4.82
C ARG A 14 -4.06 -0.64 6.26
N LEU A 15 -3.51 0.43 6.80
CA LEU A 15 -3.82 0.88 8.15
C LEU A 15 -5.15 1.67 8.17
N HIS A 16 -6.02 1.31 9.11
CA HIS A 16 -7.16 2.11 9.51
C HIS A 16 -6.77 3.00 10.68
N THR A 17 -6.61 4.29 10.43
CA THR A 17 -6.41 5.28 11.50
C THR A 17 -7.75 5.86 11.93
N PRO A 18 -8.18 5.67 13.20
CA PRO A 18 -9.39 6.29 13.72
C PRO A 18 -9.31 7.82 13.61
N GLY A 19 -10.36 8.47 13.10
CA GLY A 19 -10.40 9.93 12.93
C GLY A 19 -9.62 10.46 11.71
N SER A 20 -9.14 9.58 10.82
CA SER A 20 -8.35 9.96 9.64
C SER A 20 -9.15 9.96 8.33
N GLU A 21 -10.48 10.06 8.38
CA GLU A 21 -11.34 10.02 7.18
C GLU A 21 -10.88 11.02 6.09
N ASN A 22 -10.24 12.12 6.50
CA ASN A 22 -9.67 13.13 5.60
C ASN A 22 -8.15 13.03 5.33
N LYS A 23 -7.40 12.15 6.02
CA LYS A 23 -5.92 12.07 5.90
C LYS A 23 -5.41 10.99 4.94
N GLY A 24 -6.31 10.27 4.28
CA GLY A 24 -5.96 9.21 3.33
C GLY A 24 -5.55 7.90 4.02
N ALA A 25 -5.57 6.81 3.25
CA ALA A 25 -5.19 5.48 3.74
C ALA A 25 -3.67 5.32 3.75
N TYR A 26 -3.10 4.79 4.83
CA TYR A 26 -1.68 4.46 4.90
C TYR A 26 -1.46 3.01 4.46
N TYR A 27 -0.48 2.79 3.60
CA TYR A 27 -0.15 1.47 3.07
C TYR A 27 1.29 1.11 3.41
N LEU A 28 1.51 -0.12 3.86
CA LEU A 28 2.84 -0.69 4.11
C LEU A 28 3.02 -1.94 3.23
N PRO A 29 4.13 -2.04 2.47
CA PRO A 29 4.41 -3.24 1.69
C PRO A 29 4.81 -4.40 2.62
N VAL A 30 4.25 -5.60 2.36
CA VAL A 30 4.75 -6.82 3.03
C VAL A 30 6.08 -7.21 2.36
N PRO A 31 7.17 -7.40 3.14
CA PRO A 31 8.46 -7.83 2.61
C PRO A 31 8.36 -9.12 1.80
N THR A 32 9.15 -9.23 0.73
CA THR A 32 9.09 -10.34 -0.23
C THR A 32 9.27 -11.71 0.43
N GLU A 33 10.08 -11.78 1.47
CA GLU A 33 10.37 -12.96 2.29
C GLU A 33 9.11 -13.49 2.98
N LEU A 34 8.24 -12.59 3.45
CA LEU A 34 6.97 -12.88 4.13
C LEU A 34 5.78 -12.91 3.16
N ALA A 35 5.95 -12.39 1.95
CA ALA A 35 4.86 -12.25 0.99
C ALA A 35 4.55 -13.55 0.20
N ARG A 36 5.41 -14.58 0.30
CA ARG A 36 5.28 -15.83 -0.48
C ARG A 36 4.08 -16.67 -0.05
N ARG A 37 3.85 -16.80 1.25
CA ARG A 37 2.72 -17.55 1.83
C ARG A 37 1.74 -16.56 2.46
N LYS A 38 0.44 -16.80 2.27
CA LYS A 38 -0.61 -15.96 2.86
C LYS A 38 -0.51 -15.94 4.39
N THR A 39 -0.26 -17.11 4.98
CA THR A 39 -0.10 -17.30 6.43
C THR A 39 0.98 -16.38 7.01
N ASP A 40 2.10 -16.23 6.34
CA ASP A 40 3.23 -15.44 6.85
C ASP A 40 2.89 -13.93 6.80
N ALA A 41 2.17 -13.51 5.77
CA ALA A 41 1.64 -12.16 5.66
C ALA A 41 0.54 -11.86 6.71
N GLU A 42 -0.30 -12.84 7.03
CA GLU A 42 -1.30 -12.76 8.11
C GLU A 42 -0.64 -12.69 9.49
N VAL A 43 0.43 -13.46 9.72
CA VAL A 43 1.22 -13.36 10.96
C VAL A 43 1.85 -11.98 11.12
N LEU A 44 2.39 -11.41 10.04
CA LEU A 44 2.91 -10.04 10.06
C LEU A 44 1.82 -9.02 10.40
N GLN A 45 0.63 -9.13 9.78
CA GLN A 45 -0.52 -8.28 10.08
C GLN A 45 -0.89 -8.35 11.56
N GLU A 46 -0.95 -9.54 12.12
CA GLU A 46 -1.31 -9.76 13.52
C GLU A 46 -0.24 -9.20 14.48
N ASN A 47 1.04 -9.43 14.20
CA ASN A 47 2.13 -8.87 14.98
C ASN A 47 2.11 -7.34 14.98
N MET A 48 1.83 -6.72 13.82
CA MET A 48 1.68 -5.28 13.68
C MET A 48 0.49 -4.75 14.48
N ARG A 49 -0.65 -5.46 14.44
CA ARG A 49 -1.84 -5.14 15.25
C ARG A 49 -1.51 -5.17 16.74
N GLN A 50 -0.87 -6.24 17.22
CA GLN A 50 -0.50 -6.39 18.63
C GLN A 50 0.51 -5.33 19.08
N ALA A 51 1.52 -5.02 18.25
CA ALA A 51 2.55 -4.05 18.60
C ALA A 51 2.05 -2.60 18.61
N THR A 52 1.11 -2.24 17.74
CA THR A 52 0.65 -0.85 17.57
C THR A 52 -0.72 -0.56 18.16
N GLY A 53 -1.52 -1.60 18.42
CA GLY A 53 -2.93 -1.48 18.79
C GLY A 53 -3.83 -1.02 17.63
N LEU A 54 -3.31 -0.93 16.40
CA LEU A 54 -4.03 -0.43 15.24
C LEU A 54 -4.57 -1.57 14.36
N VAL A 55 -5.65 -1.28 13.64
CA VAL A 55 -6.29 -2.26 12.73
C VAL A 55 -5.72 -2.13 11.34
N PHE A 56 -5.32 -3.25 10.75
CA PHE A 56 -4.79 -3.34 9.39
C PHE A 56 -5.63 -4.29 8.54
N ASP A 57 -5.87 -3.95 7.27
CA ASP A 57 -6.34 -4.90 6.26
C ASP A 57 -5.15 -5.50 5.50
N LEU A 58 -5.18 -6.81 5.26
CA LEU A 58 -4.24 -7.48 4.37
C LEU A 58 -4.82 -7.55 2.95
N ILE A 59 -4.18 -6.87 2.00
CA ILE A 59 -4.66 -6.71 0.63
C ILE A 59 -3.78 -7.49 -0.34
N TYR A 60 -4.38 -8.39 -1.13
CA TYR A 60 -3.69 -9.14 -2.19
C TYR A 60 -3.60 -8.33 -3.49
N THR A 61 -2.40 -7.93 -3.91
CA THR A 61 -2.23 -6.96 -5.01
C THR A 61 -2.41 -7.55 -6.41
N ARG A 62 -2.54 -8.88 -6.55
CA ARG A 62 -2.67 -9.54 -7.86
C ARG A 62 -4.12 -9.64 -8.36
N THR A 63 -5.10 -9.13 -7.62
CA THR A 63 -6.49 -8.95 -8.08
C THR A 63 -6.70 -7.56 -8.67
N PRO A 64 -7.77 -7.32 -9.45
CA PRO A 64 -8.10 -5.98 -9.94
C PRO A 64 -8.23 -4.95 -8.80
N ILE A 65 -9.04 -5.27 -7.78
CA ILE A 65 -9.25 -4.41 -6.59
C ILE A 65 -7.94 -4.18 -5.84
N GLY A 66 -7.12 -5.22 -5.66
CA GLY A 66 -5.83 -5.08 -5.00
C GLY A 66 -4.83 -4.23 -5.77
N ARG A 67 -4.89 -4.25 -7.11
CA ARG A 67 -4.07 -3.36 -7.96
C ARG A 67 -4.47 -1.91 -7.78
N GLU A 68 -5.74 -1.59 -7.58
CA GLU A 68 -6.18 -0.22 -7.30
C GLU A 68 -5.55 0.29 -6.00
N HIS A 69 -5.54 -0.52 -4.94
CA HIS A 69 -4.85 -0.18 -3.69
C HIS A 69 -3.34 0.00 -3.88
N LEU A 70 -2.69 -0.83 -4.70
CA LEU A 70 -1.27 -0.68 -5.02
C LEU A 70 -0.99 0.63 -5.76
N LEU A 71 -1.85 1.02 -6.69
CA LEU A 71 -1.74 2.31 -7.38
C LEU A 71 -1.97 3.48 -6.42
N ALA A 72 -2.94 3.37 -5.52
CA ALA A 72 -3.18 4.37 -4.48
C ALA A 72 -1.96 4.52 -3.55
N ALA A 73 -1.37 3.41 -3.10
CA ALA A 73 -0.15 3.41 -2.29
C ALA A 73 1.01 4.10 -3.01
N ARG A 74 1.24 3.77 -4.29
CA ARG A 74 2.25 4.43 -5.13
C ARG A 74 2.00 5.93 -5.23
N LEU A 75 0.77 6.32 -5.53
CA LEU A 75 0.42 7.74 -5.65
C LEU A 75 0.67 8.50 -4.34
N LEU A 76 0.47 7.88 -3.18
CA LEU A 76 0.74 8.49 -1.88
C LEU A 76 2.24 8.64 -1.59
N ASP A 77 3.05 7.68 -2.03
CA ASP A 77 4.51 7.68 -1.85
C ASP A 77 5.24 8.63 -2.81
N LEU A 78 4.58 9.04 -3.91
CA LEU A 78 5.14 10.00 -4.86
C LEU A 78 5.42 11.37 -4.20
N ARG A 79 6.51 12.01 -4.66
CA ARG A 79 6.79 13.42 -4.34
C ARG A 79 5.68 14.32 -4.90
N PRO A 80 5.41 15.49 -4.29
CA PRO A 80 4.33 16.39 -4.74
C PRO A 80 4.38 16.80 -6.23
N SER A 81 5.58 16.91 -6.81
CA SER A 81 5.78 17.20 -8.24
C SER A 81 5.36 16.03 -9.14
N GLN A 82 5.67 14.79 -8.74
CA GLN A 82 5.29 13.56 -9.44
C GLN A 82 3.78 13.29 -9.32
N LYS A 83 3.18 13.56 -8.15
CA LYS A 83 1.72 13.50 -7.93
C LYS A 83 0.94 14.38 -8.90
N ARG A 84 1.37 15.63 -9.10
CA ARG A 84 0.72 16.58 -10.04
C ARG A 84 0.79 16.10 -11.50
N ARG A 85 1.95 15.59 -11.93
CA ARG A 85 2.12 15.03 -13.28
C ARG A 85 1.24 13.81 -13.50
N ALA A 86 1.22 12.86 -12.56
CA ALA A 86 0.38 11.67 -12.64
C ALA A 86 -1.12 12.00 -12.73
N LYS A 87 -1.61 12.94 -11.90
CA LYS A 87 -3.01 13.40 -11.96
C LYS A 87 -3.36 14.00 -13.32
N ARG A 88 -2.48 14.85 -13.85
CA ARG A 88 -2.66 15.45 -15.17
C ARG A 88 -2.75 14.35 -16.23
N ASP A 89 -1.80 13.44 -16.29
CA ASP A 89 -1.72 12.42 -17.34
C ASP A 89 -2.90 11.41 -17.31
N VAL A 90 -3.58 11.25 -16.17
CA VAL A 90 -4.85 10.48 -16.06
C VAL A 90 -6.06 11.25 -16.59
N LEU A 91 -6.12 12.58 -16.38
CA LEU A 91 -7.21 13.44 -16.86
C LEU A 91 -7.21 13.65 -18.38
N TRP A 92 -6.08 13.41 -19.04
CA TRP A 92 -5.94 13.50 -20.51
C TRP A 92 -6.02 12.13 -21.21
N ARG A 93 -6.51 11.10 -20.52
CA ARG A 93 -6.96 9.83 -21.11
C ARG A 93 -8.47 9.78 -21.12
#